data_AF-A0A218KMD9-F1
#
_entry.id   AF-A0A218KMD9-F1
#
_cell.length_a   1.000
_cell.length_b   1.000
_cell.length_c   1.000
_cell.angle_alpha   90.00
_cell.angle_beta   90.00
_cell.angle_gamma   90.00
#
_symmetry.space_group_name_H-M   'P 1'
#
loop_
_entity.id
_entity.type
_entity.pdbx_description
1 polymer ?
#
loop_
_entity_poly.entity_id
_entity_poly.type
_entity_poly.pdbx_seq_one_letter_code
_entity_poly.pdbx_strand_id
1 'polypeptide(L)'
;MASNRELNEDLLYAAGIYSLNRVKELVEKGADCKASDHHGDTPLHYAAESGKLEKVRYLVEEKGCDVTAVNNCGSTPLHRAARWGSLEIVKYLVEKGADVVSGIDHGKTPLHEAVAVGNLDIVKYLMKKGFDLKAAENGSLTPMHSAAFHNHLEVLKYLVEEGANINATNQGGWSALHEAAGQGYLSIVEYLVERGANLNANRWGETPLHCAAKKGKFDVVKYLIEKGADFKTTSNNGDTPLSLASEEGHSDIMKYMMEKGA
;
A
#
# COMPACT_ATOMS: atom_id res chain seq x y z
N MET A 1 24.33 -7.44 36.26
CA MET A 1 23.73 -6.23 35.66
C MET A 1 23.64 -6.49 34.17
N ALA A 2 22.48 -6.25 33.55
CA ALA A 2 22.39 -6.34 32.09
C ALA A 2 23.32 -5.31 31.45
N SER A 3 23.94 -5.64 30.33
CA SER A 3 24.76 -4.68 29.59
C SER A 3 23.89 -3.56 29.00
N ASN A 4 24.45 -2.38 28.75
CA ASN A 4 23.72 -1.30 28.06
C ASN A 4 23.16 -1.75 26.70
N ARG A 5 23.84 -2.69 26.04
CA ARG A 5 23.38 -3.28 24.79
C ARG A 5 22.11 -4.11 24.99
N GLU A 6 22.10 -5.01 25.98
CA GLU A 6 20.93 -5.84 26.31
C GLU A 6 19.74 -4.96 26.74
N LEU A 7 19.98 -3.90 27.51
CA LEU A 7 18.93 -2.96 27.92
C LEU A 7 18.29 -2.23 26.72
N ASN A 8 19.09 -1.84 25.73
CA ASN A 8 18.61 -1.19 24.52
C ASN A 8 17.81 -2.18 23.65
N GLU A 9 18.30 -3.41 23.49
CA GLU A 9 17.59 -4.47 22.79
C GLU A 9 16.22 -4.76 23.46
N ASP A 10 16.19 -4.90 24.79
CA ASP A 10 14.95 -5.07 25.56
C ASP A 10 13.97 -3.89 25.38
N LEU A 11 14.48 -2.65 25.31
CA LEU A 11 13.66 -1.44 25.15
C LEU A 11 12.96 -1.42 23.79
N LEU A 12 13.63 -1.85 22.73
CA LEU A 12 13.05 -1.94 21.38
C LEU A 12 11.81 -2.84 21.39
N TYR A 13 11.94 -4.06 21.89
CA TYR A 13 10.81 -4.98 22.00
C TYR A 13 9.72 -4.47 22.96
N ALA A 14 10.11 -3.84 24.08
CA ALA A 14 9.14 -3.29 25.02
C ALA A 14 8.31 -2.15 24.45
N ALA A 15 8.91 -1.30 23.63
CA ALA A 15 8.21 -0.25 22.94
C ALA A 15 7.11 -0.82 22.03
N GLY A 16 7.37 -1.92 21.33
CA GLY A 16 6.38 -2.61 20.50
C GLY A 16 5.30 -3.32 21.30
N ILE A 17 5.68 -4.32 22.10
CA ILE A 17 4.74 -5.35 22.56
C ILE A 17 4.48 -5.40 24.07
N TYR A 18 5.33 -4.80 24.92
CA TYR A 18 5.16 -4.85 26.38
C TYR A 18 4.36 -3.66 26.93
N SER A 19 4.14 -3.59 28.26
CA SER A 19 3.43 -2.48 28.88
C SER A 19 4.28 -1.20 28.92
N LEU A 20 3.63 -0.03 29.03
CA LEU A 20 4.32 1.24 29.27
C LEU A 20 5.22 1.17 30.52
N ASN A 21 4.79 0.45 31.56
CA ASN A 21 5.58 0.29 32.78
C ASN A 21 6.91 -0.43 32.52
N ARG A 22 6.93 -1.43 31.63
CA ARG A 22 8.18 -2.11 31.24
C ARG A 22 9.11 -1.17 30.47
N VAL A 23 8.55 -0.34 29.58
CA VAL A 23 9.32 0.70 28.86
C VAL A 23 9.94 1.68 29.87
N LYS A 24 9.16 2.16 30.83
CA LYS A 24 9.64 3.06 31.90
C LYS A 24 10.76 2.43 32.72
N GLU A 25 10.58 1.19 33.17
CA GLU A 25 11.57 0.44 33.95
C GLU A 25 12.91 0.31 33.21
N LEU A 26 12.88 0.00 31.92
CA LEU A 26 14.09 -0.14 31.10
C LEU A 26 14.83 1.18 30.92
N VAL A 27 14.09 2.27 30.67
CA VAL A 27 14.68 3.61 30.54
C VAL A 27 15.25 4.09 31.88
N GLU A 28 14.60 3.80 33.01
CA GLU A 28 15.14 4.08 34.35
C GLU A 28 16.42 3.30 34.65
N LYS A 29 16.56 2.10 34.09
CA LYS A 29 17.78 1.28 34.16
C LYS A 29 18.89 1.75 33.22
N GLY A 30 18.65 2.78 32.41
CA GLY A 30 19.64 3.39 31.53
C GLY A 30 19.56 2.98 30.06
N ALA A 31 18.46 2.35 29.62
CA ALA A 31 18.25 2.11 28.19
C ALA A 31 18.09 3.44 27.43
N ASP A 32 18.79 3.57 26.31
CA ASP A 32 18.78 4.75 25.45
C ASP A 32 17.69 4.62 24.38
N CYS A 33 16.76 5.58 24.36
CA CYS A 33 15.69 5.58 23.37
C CYS A 33 16.11 6.01 21.96
N LYS A 34 17.38 6.43 21.79
CA LYS A 34 18.00 6.71 20.49
C LYS A 34 18.78 5.53 19.94
N ALA A 35 18.97 4.47 20.74
CA ALA A 35 19.57 3.25 20.24
C ALA A 35 18.68 2.64 19.14
N SER A 36 19.31 1.93 18.22
CA SER A 36 18.63 1.22 17.14
C SER A 36 19.11 -0.22 17.05
N ASP A 37 18.28 -1.08 16.46
CA ASP A 37 18.70 -2.44 16.10
C ASP A 37 19.60 -2.45 14.83
N HIS A 38 19.88 -3.66 14.33
CA HIS A 38 20.62 -3.86 13.08
C HIS A 38 19.86 -3.42 11.82
N HIS A 39 18.56 -3.17 11.90
CA HIS A 39 17.75 -2.58 10.83
C HIS A 39 17.69 -1.05 10.92
N GLY A 40 18.24 -0.44 11.97
CA GLY A 40 18.14 0.99 12.23
C GLY A 40 16.80 1.40 12.85
N ASP A 41 15.95 0.44 13.25
CA ASP A 41 14.70 0.75 13.94
C ASP A 41 14.98 1.15 15.39
N THR A 42 14.43 2.30 15.80
CA THR A 42 14.50 2.84 17.18
C THR A 42 13.30 2.40 18.01
N PRO A 43 13.30 2.56 19.35
CA PRO A 43 12.13 2.28 20.17
C PRO A 43 10.88 3.03 19.71
N LEU A 44 11.04 4.23 19.12
CA LEU A 44 9.91 4.99 18.59
C LEU A 44 9.29 4.34 17.34
N HIS A 45 10.07 3.65 16.51
CA HIS A 45 9.54 2.86 15.40
C HIS A 45 8.61 1.77 15.93
N TYR A 46 9.08 0.96 16.89
CA TYR A 46 8.29 -0.10 17.50
C TYR A 46 7.07 0.43 18.29
N ALA A 47 7.22 1.54 19.02
CA ALA A 47 6.09 2.16 19.72
C ALA A 47 4.99 2.62 18.75
N ALA A 48 5.37 3.09 17.56
CA ALA A 48 4.41 3.47 16.53
C ALA A 48 3.60 2.28 15.97
N GLU A 49 4.15 1.07 16.02
CA GLU A 49 3.45 -0.18 15.65
C GLU A 49 2.48 -0.64 16.74
N SER A 50 2.72 -0.27 18.00
CA SER A 50 2.01 -0.83 19.16
C SER A 50 0.53 -0.44 19.27
N GLY A 51 0.12 0.64 18.58
CA GLY A 51 -1.20 1.26 18.74
C GLY A 51 -1.44 1.90 20.11
N LYS A 52 -0.40 2.08 20.95
CA LYS A 52 -0.48 2.69 22.28
C LYS A 52 0.14 4.10 22.28
N LEU A 53 -0.70 5.11 22.09
CA LEU A 53 -0.27 6.52 22.03
C LEU A 53 0.52 6.96 23.27
N GLU A 54 0.21 6.40 24.44
CA GLU A 54 0.88 6.73 25.70
C GLU A 54 2.37 6.36 25.68
N LYS A 55 2.75 5.28 24.98
CA LYS A 55 4.16 4.90 24.80
C LYS A 55 4.88 5.89 23.89
N VAL A 56 4.24 6.25 22.79
CA VAL A 56 4.78 7.24 21.83
C VAL A 56 4.97 8.58 22.54
N ARG A 57 3.98 9.04 23.30
CA ARG A 57 4.07 10.27 24.10
C ARG A 57 5.20 10.22 25.12
N TYR A 58 5.32 9.14 25.89
CA TYR A 58 6.39 8.98 26.87
C TYR A 58 7.78 9.07 26.21
N LEU A 59 7.99 8.35 25.12
CA LEU A 59 9.26 8.36 24.39
C LEU A 59 9.57 9.75 23.81
N VAL A 60 8.59 10.42 23.21
CA VAL A 60 8.81 11.73 22.57
C VAL A 60 8.93 12.86 23.59
N GLU A 61 7.99 12.98 24.54
CA GLU A 61 7.88 14.13 25.44
C GLU A 61 8.79 14.02 26.66
N GLU A 62 8.91 12.84 27.25
CA GLU A 62 9.72 12.67 28.46
C GLU A 62 11.17 12.27 28.13
N LYS A 63 11.40 11.58 27.01
CA LYS A 63 12.73 11.06 26.64
C LYS A 63 13.36 11.71 25.41
N GLY A 64 12.62 12.54 24.69
CA GLY A 64 13.16 13.29 23.56
C GLY A 64 13.64 12.40 22.42
N CYS A 65 12.97 11.26 22.19
CA CYS A 65 13.28 10.41 21.05
C CYS A 65 12.87 11.11 19.75
N ASP A 66 13.71 10.98 18.72
CA ASP A 66 13.56 11.69 17.45
C ASP A 66 12.40 11.13 16.61
N VAL A 67 11.37 11.95 16.39
CA VAL A 67 10.18 11.61 15.58
C VAL A 67 10.50 11.48 14.08
N THR A 68 11.65 12.00 13.65
CA THR A 68 12.14 11.99 12.26
C THR A 68 13.20 10.93 12.01
N ALA A 69 13.50 10.08 13.00
CA ALA A 69 14.47 9.01 12.86
C ALA A 69 14.13 8.12 11.65
N VAL A 70 15.14 7.79 10.85
CA VAL A 70 15.03 6.90 9.69
C VAL A 70 15.82 5.63 9.94
N ASN A 71 15.22 4.49 9.60
CA ASN A 71 15.90 3.19 9.62
C ASN A 71 16.66 2.93 8.29
N ASN A 72 17.26 1.74 8.13
CA ASN A 72 18.10 1.41 6.98
C ASN A 72 17.38 1.38 5.62
N CYS A 73 16.04 1.32 5.59
CA CYS A 73 15.25 1.45 4.35
C CYS A 73 14.61 2.83 4.18
N GLY A 74 14.98 3.79 5.03
CA GLY A 74 14.41 5.15 5.05
C GLY A 74 13.06 5.26 5.77
N SER A 75 12.56 4.17 6.38
CA SER A 75 11.29 4.19 7.09
C SER A 75 11.38 5.01 8.37
N THR A 76 10.32 5.76 8.66
CA THR A 76 10.18 6.60 9.87
C THR A 76 9.12 6.02 10.81
N PRO A 77 9.02 6.48 12.08
CA PRO A 77 7.91 6.12 12.95
C PRO A 77 6.52 6.42 12.32
N LEU A 78 6.42 7.43 11.46
CA LEU A 78 5.17 7.77 10.77
C LEU A 78 4.77 6.70 9.73
N HIS A 79 5.73 6.13 9.01
CA HIS A 79 5.49 4.99 8.11
C HIS A 79 4.95 3.79 8.89
N ARG A 80 5.56 3.47 10.04
CA ARG A 80 5.11 2.40 10.93
C ARG A 80 3.69 2.66 11.43
N ALA A 81 3.40 3.85 11.96
CA ALA A 81 2.07 4.21 12.44
C ALA A 81 0.99 4.10 11.35
N ALA A 82 1.31 4.52 10.12
CA ALA A 82 0.42 4.44 8.98
C ALA A 82 0.14 2.99 8.55
N ARG A 83 1.18 2.15 8.44
CA ARG A 83 1.05 0.71 8.14
C ARG A 83 0.23 -0.02 9.19
N TRP A 84 0.44 0.26 10.47
CA TRP A 84 -0.28 -0.39 11.57
C TRP A 84 -1.62 0.28 11.90
N GLY A 85 -2.09 1.22 11.06
CA GLY A 85 -3.46 1.72 11.10
C GLY A 85 -3.82 2.59 12.31
N SER A 86 -2.82 3.15 13.02
CA SER A 86 -3.05 3.92 14.24
C SER A 86 -3.20 5.41 13.97
N LEU A 87 -4.42 5.86 13.63
CA LEU A 87 -4.70 7.27 13.29
C LEU A 87 -4.27 8.26 14.38
N GLU A 88 -4.48 7.93 15.64
CA GLU A 88 -4.11 8.82 16.76
C GLU A 88 -2.59 8.99 16.88
N ILE A 89 -1.82 7.94 16.59
CA ILE A 89 -0.35 8.02 16.54
C ILE A 89 0.11 8.80 15.30
N VAL A 90 -0.51 8.56 14.14
CA VAL A 90 -0.24 9.33 12.92
C VAL A 90 -0.43 10.83 13.16
N LYS A 91 -1.58 11.23 13.71
CA LYS A 91 -1.88 12.63 14.03
C LYS A 91 -0.82 13.22 14.96
N TYR A 92 -0.51 12.51 16.03
CA TYR A 92 0.47 12.94 17.01
C TYR A 92 1.87 13.13 16.42
N LEU A 93 2.37 12.17 15.63
CA LEU A 93 3.68 12.25 15.01
C LEU A 93 3.76 13.44 14.03
N VAL A 94 2.72 13.66 13.22
CA VAL A 94 2.65 14.82 12.33
C VAL A 94 2.61 16.14 13.10
N GLU A 95 1.87 16.21 14.21
CA GLU A 95 1.86 17.39 15.11
C GLU A 95 3.23 17.67 15.75
N LYS A 96 4.06 16.63 15.95
CA LYS A 96 5.44 16.76 16.44
C LYS A 96 6.47 17.00 15.33
N GLY A 97 6.03 17.16 14.08
CA GLY A 97 6.90 17.54 12.96
C GLY A 97 7.41 16.39 12.11
N ALA A 98 6.81 15.19 12.19
CA ALA A 98 7.12 14.12 11.24
C ALA A 98 6.69 14.51 9.81
N ASP A 99 7.59 14.28 8.85
CA ASP A 99 7.35 14.58 7.43
C ASP A 99 6.39 13.55 6.78
N VAL A 100 5.28 14.05 6.23
CA VAL A 100 4.24 13.25 5.57
C VAL A 100 4.58 12.87 4.13
N VAL A 101 5.61 13.47 3.52
CA VAL A 101 6.02 13.18 2.13
C VAL A 101 7.37 12.48 2.02
N SER A 102 8.09 12.30 3.14
CA SER A 102 9.30 11.48 3.17
C SER A 102 9.01 10.09 2.60
N GLY A 103 9.79 9.66 1.61
CA GLY A 103 9.65 8.37 0.97
C GLY A 103 10.73 7.39 1.40
N ILE A 104 10.35 6.14 1.62
CA ILE A 104 11.28 4.99 1.74
C ILE A 104 11.72 4.51 0.35
N ASP A 105 12.50 3.42 0.29
CA ASP A 105 12.88 2.75 -0.96
C ASP A 105 11.70 2.65 -1.96
N HIS A 106 11.96 3.04 -3.20
CA HIS A 106 10.97 3.16 -4.29
C HIS A 106 9.91 4.27 -4.10
N GLY A 107 10.19 5.28 -3.27
CA GLY A 107 9.35 6.48 -3.13
C GLY A 107 8.04 6.26 -2.37
N LYS A 108 7.92 5.16 -1.61
CA LYS A 108 6.73 4.89 -0.81
C LYS A 108 6.67 5.82 0.40
N THR A 109 5.63 6.62 0.50
CA THR A 109 5.38 7.55 1.62
C THR A 109 4.49 6.91 2.70
N PRO A 110 4.27 7.55 3.86
CA PRO A 110 3.31 7.05 4.84
C PRO A 110 1.88 6.89 4.28
N LEU A 111 1.50 7.70 3.28
CA LEU A 111 0.21 7.54 2.61
C LEU A 111 0.15 6.21 1.85
N HIS A 112 1.23 5.78 1.19
CA HIS A 112 1.26 4.50 0.48
C HIS A 112 1.08 3.32 1.44
N GLU A 113 1.67 3.40 2.63
CA GLU A 113 1.47 2.41 3.69
C GLU A 113 0.01 2.35 4.16
N ALA A 114 -0.60 3.50 4.42
CA ALA A 114 -2.01 3.60 4.81
C ALA A 114 -2.97 3.06 3.73
N VAL A 115 -2.66 3.35 2.46
CA VAL A 115 -3.42 2.84 1.31
C VAL A 115 -3.28 1.32 1.21
N ALA A 116 -2.07 0.77 1.35
CA ALA A 116 -1.84 -0.68 1.23
C ALA A 116 -2.62 -1.50 2.28
N VAL A 117 -2.86 -0.92 3.47
CA VAL A 117 -3.66 -1.54 4.53
C VAL A 117 -5.13 -1.11 4.54
N GLY A 118 -5.55 -0.23 3.64
CA GLY A 118 -6.95 0.17 3.47
C GLY A 118 -7.48 1.15 4.52
N ASN A 119 -6.61 1.83 5.26
CA ASN A 119 -7.05 2.74 6.32
C ASN A 119 -7.43 4.11 5.75
N LEU A 120 -8.70 4.24 5.33
CA LEU A 120 -9.23 5.45 4.70
C LEU A 120 -9.09 6.71 5.56
N ASP A 121 -9.22 6.61 6.89
CA ASP A 121 -9.14 7.78 7.77
C ASP A 121 -7.71 8.35 7.82
N ILE A 122 -6.70 7.47 7.81
CA ILE A 122 -5.29 7.89 7.71
C ILE A 122 -5.01 8.48 6.33
N VAL A 123 -5.52 7.87 5.25
CA VAL A 123 -5.37 8.41 3.89
C VAL A 123 -5.95 9.82 3.80
N LYS A 124 -7.18 10.03 4.26
CA LYS A 124 -7.82 11.37 4.32
C LYS A 124 -7.01 12.36 5.13
N TYR A 125 -6.49 11.94 6.28
CA TYR A 125 -5.68 12.80 7.13
C TYR A 125 -4.38 13.23 6.44
N LEU A 126 -3.63 12.28 5.86
CA LEU A 126 -2.36 12.56 5.19
C LEU A 126 -2.53 13.41 3.92
N MET A 127 -3.59 13.18 3.14
CA MET A 127 -3.98 14.06 2.02
C MET A 127 -4.18 15.50 2.49
N LYS A 128 -4.96 15.70 3.56
CA LYS A 128 -5.19 17.03 4.15
C LYS A 128 -3.91 17.70 4.67
N LYS A 129 -2.87 16.94 5.00
CA LYS A 129 -1.59 17.44 5.50
C LYS A 129 -0.58 17.80 4.41
N GLY A 130 -0.98 17.75 3.13
CA GLY A 130 -0.19 18.27 2.02
C GLY A 130 0.48 17.21 1.17
N PHE A 131 0.00 15.95 1.19
CA PHE A 131 0.42 14.97 0.20
C PHE A 131 -0.06 15.39 -1.20
N ASP A 132 0.88 15.53 -2.14
CA ASP A 132 0.57 15.84 -3.54
C ASP A 132 0.32 14.56 -4.34
N LEU A 133 -0.96 14.23 -4.51
CA LEU A 133 -1.41 13.08 -5.28
C LEU A 133 -0.91 13.10 -6.74
N LYS A 134 -0.86 14.29 -7.37
CA LYS A 134 -0.44 14.42 -8.77
C LYS A 134 1.06 14.19 -8.92
N ALA A 135 1.87 14.66 -7.96
CA ALA A 135 3.30 14.38 -7.96
C ALA A 135 3.56 12.87 -7.79
N ALA A 136 2.80 12.20 -6.93
CA ALA A 136 2.94 10.76 -6.69
C ALA A 136 2.56 9.89 -7.90
N GLU A 137 1.71 10.39 -8.81
CA GLU A 137 1.32 9.70 -10.03
C GLU A 137 2.45 9.57 -11.06
N ASN A 138 3.51 10.36 -10.94
CA ASN A 138 4.71 10.26 -11.78
C ASN A 138 5.76 9.28 -11.20
N GLY A 139 5.47 8.66 -10.05
CA GLY A 139 6.36 7.74 -9.36
C GLY A 139 6.27 6.28 -9.83
N SER A 140 7.08 5.42 -9.23
CA SER A 140 7.09 3.97 -9.49
C SER A 140 5.83 3.24 -9.05
N LEU A 141 5.10 3.76 -8.06
CA LEU A 141 3.87 3.18 -7.53
C LEU A 141 2.89 4.31 -7.17
N THR A 142 1.72 4.35 -7.81
CA THR A 142 0.70 5.35 -7.46
C THR A 142 -0.22 4.79 -6.35
N PRO A 143 -0.81 5.66 -5.49
CA PRO A 143 -1.80 5.24 -4.50
C PRO A 143 -2.95 4.40 -5.09
N MET A 144 -3.41 4.75 -6.30
CA MET A 144 -4.47 4.00 -6.99
C MET A 144 -4.09 2.54 -7.29
N HIS A 145 -2.85 2.29 -7.73
CA HIS A 145 -2.37 0.91 -7.98
C HIS A 145 -2.35 0.10 -6.68
N SER A 146 -1.86 0.70 -5.59
CA SER A 146 -1.81 0.04 -4.29
C SER A 146 -3.21 -0.28 -3.78
N ALA A 147 -4.17 0.66 -3.89
CA ALA A 147 -5.55 0.44 -3.49
C ALA A 147 -6.22 -0.68 -4.33
N ALA A 148 -5.98 -0.69 -5.65
CA ALA A 148 -6.50 -1.72 -6.54
C ALA A 148 -5.89 -3.11 -6.25
N PHE A 149 -4.58 -3.18 -6.04
CA PHE A 149 -3.86 -4.43 -5.78
C PHE A 149 -4.24 -5.07 -4.44
N HIS A 150 -4.58 -4.28 -3.42
CA HIS A 150 -4.94 -4.78 -2.08
C HIS A 150 -6.45 -4.82 -1.81
N ASN A 151 -7.29 -4.63 -2.85
CA ASN A 151 -8.75 -4.68 -2.76
C ASN A 151 -9.42 -3.61 -1.86
N HIS A 152 -8.88 -2.38 -1.84
CA HIS A 152 -9.39 -1.29 -1.00
C HIS A 152 -10.29 -0.33 -1.78
N LEU A 153 -11.50 -0.78 -2.11
CA LEU A 153 -12.45 -0.02 -2.94
C LEU A 153 -12.76 1.38 -2.38
N GLU A 154 -12.99 1.53 -1.07
CA GLU A 154 -13.34 2.82 -0.48
C GLU A 154 -12.17 3.82 -0.49
N VAL A 155 -10.93 3.32 -0.35
CA VAL A 155 -9.73 4.14 -0.56
C VAL A 155 -9.61 4.54 -2.02
N LEU A 156 -9.83 3.61 -2.95
CA LEU A 156 -9.77 3.87 -4.38
C LEU A 156 -10.81 4.92 -4.81
N LYS A 157 -12.06 4.81 -4.33
CA LYS A 157 -13.12 5.81 -4.55
C LYS A 157 -12.69 7.19 -4.08
N TYR A 158 -12.17 7.28 -2.87
CA TYR A 158 -11.70 8.54 -2.30
C TYR A 158 -10.55 9.15 -3.11
N LEU A 159 -9.57 8.35 -3.54
CA LEU A 159 -8.47 8.83 -4.39
C LEU A 159 -8.99 9.42 -5.71
N VAL A 160 -9.99 8.79 -6.32
CA VAL A 160 -10.62 9.28 -7.56
C VAL A 160 -11.39 10.58 -7.31
N GLU A 161 -12.08 10.70 -6.17
CA GLU A 161 -12.74 11.96 -5.76
C GLU A 161 -11.75 13.10 -5.54
N GLU A 162 -10.55 12.81 -5.04
CA GLU A 162 -9.43 13.77 -4.89
C GLU A 162 -8.69 14.04 -6.22
N GLY A 163 -9.20 13.51 -7.34
CA GLY A 163 -8.72 13.80 -8.68
C GLY A 163 -7.58 12.91 -9.16
N ALA A 164 -7.42 11.70 -8.62
CA ALA A 164 -6.50 10.72 -9.16
C ALA A 164 -6.82 10.40 -10.63
N ASN A 165 -5.78 10.27 -11.46
CA ASN A 165 -5.90 9.85 -12.83
C ASN A 165 -6.22 8.35 -12.92
N ILE A 166 -7.48 8.04 -13.26
CA ILE A 166 -8.00 6.68 -13.48
C ILE A 166 -7.11 5.82 -14.39
N ASN A 167 -6.48 6.46 -15.38
CA ASN A 167 -5.67 5.80 -16.41
C ASN A 167 -4.17 5.97 -16.19
N ALA A 168 -3.74 6.43 -15.00
CA ALA A 168 -2.32 6.47 -14.64
C ALA A 168 -1.73 5.06 -14.72
N THR A 169 -0.49 4.99 -15.19
CA THR A 169 0.27 3.74 -15.23
C THR A 169 1.48 3.83 -14.33
N ASN A 170 1.82 2.73 -13.65
CA ASN A 170 3.08 2.64 -12.92
C ASN A 170 4.28 2.58 -13.88
N GLN A 171 5.52 2.55 -13.36
CA GLN A 171 6.74 2.45 -14.17
C GLN A 171 6.79 1.23 -15.09
N GLY A 172 6.04 0.18 -14.76
CA GLY A 172 5.90 -0.98 -15.62
C GLY A 172 4.97 -0.74 -16.81
N GLY A 173 4.12 0.28 -16.79
CA GLY A 173 3.02 0.46 -17.74
C GLY A 173 1.72 -0.23 -17.33
N TRP A 174 1.64 -0.80 -16.12
CA TRP A 174 0.39 -1.36 -15.60
C TRP A 174 -0.53 -0.23 -15.15
N SER A 175 -1.84 -0.40 -15.34
CA SER A 175 -2.87 0.49 -14.76
C SER A 175 -3.54 -0.18 -13.56
N ALA A 176 -4.26 0.59 -12.74
CA ALA A 176 -5.07 0.05 -11.64
C ALA A 176 -6.09 -1.01 -12.11
N LEU A 177 -6.61 -0.87 -13.34
CA LEU A 177 -7.54 -1.83 -13.93
C LEU A 177 -6.86 -3.18 -14.21
N HIS A 178 -5.61 -3.20 -14.65
CA HIS A 178 -4.88 -4.45 -14.83
C HIS A 178 -4.68 -5.20 -13.51
N GLU A 179 -4.28 -4.47 -12.45
CA GLU A 179 -4.06 -5.05 -11.13
C GLU A 179 -5.36 -5.67 -10.59
N ALA A 180 -6.45 -4.90 -10.58
CA ALA A 180 -7.76 -5.39 -10.11
C ALA A 180 -8.27 -6.56 -10.96
N ALA A 181 -8.09 -6.51 -12.29
CA ALA A 181 -8.55 -7.55 -13.18
C ALA A 181 -7.78 -8.86 -12.98
N GLY A 182 -6.45 -8.80 -12.86
CA GLY A 182 -5.63 -9.97 -12.57
C GLY A 182 -5.92 -10.58 -11.19
N GLN A 183 -6.20 -9.76 -10.18
CA GLN A 183 -6.55 -10.27 -8.85
C GLN A 183 -8.01 -10.75 -8.74
N GLY A 184 -8.88 -10.39 -9.68
CA GLY A 184 -10.28 -10.81 -9.68
C GLY A 184 -11.19 -9.94 -8.81
N TYR A 185 -10.78 -8.71 -8.49
CA TYR A 185 -11.55 -7.79 -7.65
C TYR A 185 -12.63 -7.08 -8.47
N LEU A 186 -13.72 -7.80 -8.76
CA LEU A 186 -14.80 -7.33 -9.62
C LEU A 186 -15.34 -5.96 -9.22
N SER A 187 -15.55 -5.70 -7.93
CA SER A 187 -16.10 -4.42 -7.46
C SER A 187 -15.19 -3.21 -7.77
N ILE A 188 -13.87 -3.41 -7.77
CA ILE A 188 -12.90 -2.38 -8.18
C ILE A 188 -12.88 -2.26 -9.70
N VAL A 189 -12.92 -3.38 -10.44
CA VAL A 189 -13.02 -3.39 -11.90
C VAL A 189 -14.25 -2.61 -12.35
N GLU A 190 -15.41 -2.91 -11.78
CA GLU A 190 -16.68 -2.23 -12.06
C GLU A 190 -16.57 -0.73 -11.86
N TYR A 191 -16.09 -0.32 -10.67
CA TYR A 191 -15.94 1.09 -10.35
C TYR A 191 -14.97 1.80 -11.30
N LEU A 192 -13.81 1.21 -11.60
CA LEU A 192 -12.83 1.81 -12.51
C LEU A 192 -13.39 1.97 -13.93
N VAL A 193 -14.10 0.96 -14.44
CA VAL A 193 -14.72 0.99 -15.76
C VAL A 193 -15.83 2.04 -15.84
N GLU A 194 -16.67 2.14 -14.80
CA GLU A 194 -17.71 3.18 -14.70
C GLU A 194 -17.13 4.60 -14.64
N ARG A 195 -15.89 4.74 -14.15
CA ARG A 195 -15.14 6.01 -14.13
C ARG A 195 -14.29 6.25 -15.38
N GLY A 196 -14.43 5.41 -16.42
CA GLY A 196 -13.77 5.62 -17.71
C GLY A 196 -12.35 5.06 -17.80
N ALA A 197 -12.04 3.99 -17.05
CA ALA A 197 -10.81 3.26 -17.25
C ALA A 197 -10.72 2.67 -18.66
N ASN A 198 -9.54 2.77 -19.27
CA ASN A 198 -9.28 2.21 -20.59
C ASN A 198 -9.24 0.67 -20.53
N LEU A 199 -10.32 0.04 -20.99
CA LEU A 199 -10.47 -1.41 -21.08
C LEU A 199 -9.37 -2.10 -21.90
N ASN A 200 -8.79 -1.36 -22.86
CA ASN A 200 -7.74 -1.84 -23.75
C ASN A 200 -6.41 -1.16 -23.44
N ALA A 201 -6.22 -0.71 -22.19
CA ALA A 201 -4.90 -0.30 -21.71
C ALA A 201 -3.93 -1.45 -21.99
N ASN A 202 -2.77 -1.14 -22.54
CA ASN A 202 -1.84 -2.12 -23.06
C ASN A 202 -0.49 -1.96 -22.36
N ARG A 203 -0.01 -3.07 -21.81
CA ARG A 203 1.35 -3.21 -21.33
C ARG A 203 2.01 -4.41 -22.00
N TRP A 204 2.95 -4.15 -22.93
CA TRP A 204 3.60 -5.20 -23.73
C TRP A 204 2.62 -6.15 -24.44
N GLY A 205 1.52 -5.57 -24.92
CA GLY A 205 0.42 -6.27 -25.55
C GLY A 205 -0.59 -6.88 -24.57
N GLU A 206 -0.29 -6.98 -23.28
CA GLU A 206 -1.26 -7.48 -22.30
C GLU A 206 -2.26 -6.39 -21.92
N THR A 207 -3.55 -6.72 -22.00
CA THR A 207 -4.67 -5.89 -21.55
C THR A 207 -5.21 -6.40 -20.21
N PRO A 208 -6.07 -5.65 -19.50
CA PRO A 208 -6.73 -6.16 -18.28
C PRO A 208 -7.45 -7.49 -18.51
N LEU A 209 -8.00 -7.70 -19.70
CA LEU A 209 -8.64 -8.96 -20.09
C LEU A 209 -7.64 -10.12 -20.21
N HIS A 210 -6.42 -9.89 -20.73
CA HIS A 210 -5.37 -10.90 -20.72
C HIS A 210 -5.02 -11.33 -19.28
N CYS A 211 -4.89 -10.36 -18.36
CA CYS A 211 -4.57 -10.65 -16.96
C CYS A 211 -5.66 -11.47 -16.27
N ALA A 212 -6.93 -11.10 -16.47
CA ALA A 212 -8.08 -11.81 -15.92
C ALA A 212 -8.19 -13.22 -16.49
N ALA A 213 -8.02 -13.37 -17.80
CA ALA A 213 -8.11 -14.66 -18.50
C ALA A 213 -6.99 -15.61 -18.06
N LYS A 214 -5.73 -15.16 -18.05
CA LYS A 214 -4.57 -15.94 -17.58
C LYS A 214 -4.73 -16.41 -16.14
N LYS A 215 -5.28 -15.58 -15.25
CA LYS A 215 -5.42 -15.89 -13.82
C LYS A 215 -6.77 -16.53 -13.45
N GLY A 216 -7.59 -16.92 -14.42
CA GLY A 216 -8.84 -17.64 -14.18
C GLY A 216 -9.94 -16.79 -13.52
N LYS A 217 -9.99 -15.48 -13.76
CA LYS A 217 -10.94 -14.56 -13.12
C LYS A 217 -12.23 -14.44 -13.94
N PHE A 218 -13.04 -15.49 -13.93
CA PHE A 218 -14.23 -15.61 -14.78
C PHE A 218 -15.18 -14.42 -14.71
N ASP A 219 -15.59 -13.98 -13.51
CA ASP A 219 -16.55 -12.88 -13.37
C ASP A 219 -16.01 -11.55 -13.94
N VAL A 220 -14.70 -11.31 -13.77
CA VAL A 220 -14.02 -10.15 -14.36
C VAL A 220 -13.96 -10.27 -15.88
N VAL A 221 -13.60 -11.44 -16.42
CA VAL A 221 -13.57 -11.69 -17.87
C VAL A 221 -14.95 -11.40 -18.47
N LYS A 222 -16.00 -11.99 -17.88
CA LYS A 222 -17.39 -11.78 -18.29
C LYS A 222 -17.74 -10.30 -18.31
N TYR A 223 -17.48 -9.59 -17.21
CA TYR A 223 -17.77 -8.17 -17.10
C TYR A 223 -17.02 -7.33 -18.14
N LEU A 224 -15.70 -7.54 -18.30
CA LEU A 224 -14.89 -6.78 -19.26
C LEU A 224 -15.37 -6.99 -20.70
N ILE A 225 -15.71 -8.23 -21.09
CA ILE A 225 -16.26 -8.53 -22.42
C ILE A 225 -17.63 -7.86 -22.61
N GLU A 226 -18.51 -7.91 -21.60
CA GLU A 226 -19.82 -7.24 -21.64
C GLU A 226 -19.69 -5.71 -21.75
N LYS A 227 -18.59 -5.13 -21.27
CA LYS A 227 -18.25 -3.71 -21.43
C LYS A 227 -17.48 -3.38 -22.71
N GLY A 228 -17.22 -4.37 -23.56
CA GLY A 228 -16.62 -4.17 -24.88
C GLY A 228 -15.08 -4.20 -24.90
N ALA A 229 -14.44 -4.85 -23.93
CA ALA A 229 -13.01 -5.16 -24.02
C ALA A 229 -12.74 -6.03 -25.26
N ASP A 230 -11.70 -5.70 -26.01
CA ASP A 230 -11.33 -6.46 -27.21
C ASP A 230 -10.65 -7.77 -26.82
N PHE A 231 -11.33 -8.90 -27.04
CA PHE A 231 -10.83 -10.23 -26.74
C PHE A 231 -10.02 -10.87 -27.89
N LYS A 232 -9.82 -10.16 -28.99
CA LYS A 232 -9.04 -10.63 -30.16
C LYS A 232 -7.64 -10.02 -30.23
N THR A 233 -7.34 -9.03 -29.39
CA THR A 233 -5.99 -8.47 -29.28
C THR A 233 -4.98 -9.52 -28.85
N THR A 234 -3.75 -9.41 -29.34
CA THR A 234 -2.64 -10.28 -28.97
C THR A 234 -1.62 -9.54 -28.11
N SER A 235 -1.03 -10.24 -27.14
CA SER A 235 0.16 -9.82 -26.43
C SER A 235 1.36 -9.68 -27.37
N ASN A 236 2.47 -9.11 -26.90
CA ASN A 236 3.72 -9.07 -27.68
C ASN A 236 4.27 -10.47 -28.00
N ASN A 237 3.85 -11.50 -27.26
CA ASN A 237 4.21 -12.90 -27.52
C ASN A 237 3.24 -13.57 -28.51
N GLY A 238 2.20 -12.86 -28.97
CA GLY A 238 1.17 -13.39 -29.86
C GLY A 238 -0.01 -14.06 -29.13
N ASP A 239 -0.06 -14.00 -27.80
CA ASP A 239 -1.11 -14.66 -27.02
C ASP A 239 -2.39 -13.84 -27.00
N THR A 240 -3.54 -14.47 -27.25
CA THR A 240 -4.85 -13.85 -27.00
C THR A 240 -5.29 -14.14 -25.56
N PRO A 241 -6.29 -13.40 -25.01
CA PRO A 241 -6.86 -13.78 -23.72
C PRO A 241 -7.38 -15.22 -23.72
N LEU A 242 -7.94 -15.70 -24.84
CA LEU A 242 -8.40 -17.09 -24.96
C LEU A 242 -7.23 -18.10 -24.93
N SER A 243 -6.12 -17.82 -25.61
CA SER A 243 -4.97 -18.74 -25.60
C SER A 243 -4.34 -18.83 -24.22
N LEU A 244 -4.22 -17.71 -23.50
CA LEU A 244 -3.75 -17.70 -22.10
C LEU A 244 -4.69 -18.49 -21.18
N ALA A 245 -6.01 -18.30 -21.31
CA ALA A 245 -6.98 -19.10 -20.54
C ALA A 245 -6.87 -20.60 -20.85
N SER A 246 -6.60 -20.95 -22.12
CA SER A 246 -6.41 -22.34 -22.56
C SER A 246 -5.12 -22.96 -22.04
N GLU A 247 -4.00 -22.22 -22.06
CA GLU A 247 -2.70 -22.68 -21.54
C GLU A 247 -2.79 -23.00 -20.05
N GLU A 248 -3.51 -22.16 -19.30
CA GLU A 248 -3.68 -22.28 -17.84
C GLU A 248 -4.87 -23.18 -17.44
N GLY A 249 -5.64 -23.69 -18.41
CA GLY A 249 -6.70 -24.67 -18.18
C GLY A 249 -8.06 -24.12 -17.70
N HIS A 250 -8.33 -22.82 -17.85
CA HIS A 250 -9.57 -22.15 -17.40
C HIS A 250 -10.74 -22.40 -18.35
N SER A 251 -11.31 -23.62 -18.27
CA SER A 251 -12.31 -24.14 -19.21
C SER A 251 -13.63 -23.36 -19.25
N ASP A 252 -14.04 -22.77 -18.13
CA ASP A 252 -15.23 -21.91 -18.01
C ASP A 252 -15.07 -20.61 -18.81
N ILE A 253 -13.91 -19.98 -18.70
CA ILE A 253 -13.52 -18.79 -19.49
C ILE A 253 -13.48 -19.16 -20.98
N MET A 254 -12.81 -20.26 -21.33
CA MET A 254 -12.73 -20.71 -22.72
C MET A 254 -14.12 -20.88 -23.34
N LYS A 255 -15.01 -21.61 -22.64
CA LYS A 255 -16.38 -21.85 -23.11
C LYS A 255 -17.13 -20.54 -23.32
N TYR A 256 -17.08 -19.64 -22.33
CA TYR A 256 -17.76 -18.34 -22.42
C TYR A 256 -17.23 -17.49 -23.59
N MET A 257 -15.91 -17.42 -23.77
CA MET A 257 -15.31 -16.62 -24.86
C MET A 257 -15.64 -17.21 -26.24
N MET A 258 -15.65 -18.53 -26.40
CA MET A 258 -16.10 -19.20 -27.63
C MET A 258 -17.58 -18.92 -27.93
N GLU A 259 -18.45 -18.91 -26.91
CA GLU A 259 -19.86 -18.52 -27.05
C GLU A 259 -20.02 -17.05 -27.50
N LYS A 260 -19.04 -16.19 -27.19
CA LYS A 260 -18.98 -14.78 -27.65
C LYS A 260 -18.29 -14.58 -29.00
N GLY A 261 -17.83 -15.66 -29.65
CA GLY A 261 -17.23 -15.62 -30.99
C GLY A 261 -15.75 -15.28 -31.02
N ALA A 262 -15.01 -15.69 -29.98
CA ALA A 262 -13.55 -15.73 -29.96
C ALA A 262 -12.98 -16.76 -30.96
#